data_AF-A0A2Z6ZXG3-F1
#
_entry.id   AF-A0A2Z6ZXG3-F1
#
_cell.length_a   1.000
_cell.length_b   1.000
_cell.length_c   1.000
_cell.angle_alpha   90.00
_cell.angle_beta   90.00
_cell.angle_gamma   90.00
#
_symmetry.space_group_name_H-M   'P 1'
#
loop_
_entity.id
_entity.type
_entity.pdbx_description
1 polymer ?
#
loop_
_entity_poly.entity_id
_entity_poly.type
_entity_poly.pdbx_seq_one_letter_code
_entity_poly.pdbx_strand_id
1 'polypeptide(L)'
;MPPPDYCHEDDSICCIKGRNYTTYECSPPISRSTKAVLNLNSFEEGGDGGKPSKCDDKYHSDHTPVVALSTGWYSSGSRCLKNITISAKGRSVDAMVVDECDSSMGCDKKHYYLPPCDNNIVDASQAVWRALGLPLDDWGDMDITWTDA
;
A
#
# COMPACT_ATOMS: atom_id res chain seq x y z
N MET A 1 21.52 2.58 -15.84
CA MET A 1 20.91 1.27 -15.56
C MET A 1 20.76 1.16 -14.07
N PRO A 2 19.63 0.64 -13.55
CA PRO A 2 19.54 0.30 -12.14
C PRO A 2 20.65 -0.70 -11.78
N PRO A 3 21.16 -0.71 -10.54
CA PRO A 3 22.08 -1.74 -10.08
C PRO A 3 21.43 -3.12 -10.24
N PRO A 4 22.21 -4.14 -10.65
CA PRO A 4 21.70 -5.46 -11.01
C PRO A 4 21.00 -6.23 -9.87
N ASP A 5 21.02 -5.74 -8.63
CA ASP A 5 20.46 -6.46 -7.47
C ASP A 5 18.99 -6.10 -7.14
N TYR A 6 18.35 -5.16 -7.85
CA TYR A 6 17.02 -4.65 -7.43
C TYR A 6 15.91 -4.69 -8.48
N CYS A 7 16.25 -4.62 -9.77
CA CYS A 7 15.27 -4.69 -10.86
C CYS A 7 15.96 -5.27 -12.09
N HIS A 8 15.56 -6.48 -12.50
CA HIS A 8 16.03 -7.07 -13.75
C HIS A 8 15.20 -6.56 -14.93
N GLU A 9 15.80 -6.52 -16.12
CA GLU A 9 15.12 -5.96 -17.32
C GLU A 9 13.86 -6.74 -17.73
N ASP A 10 13.72 -7.98 -17.25
CA ASP A 10 12.56 -8.86 -17.48
C ASP A 10 11.48 -8.75 -16.39
N ASP A 11 11.74 -8.02 -15.30
CA ASP A 11 10.79 -7.87 -14.19
C ASP A 11 9.69 -6.86 -14.59
N SER A 12 8.51 -7.39 -14.93
CA SER A 12 7.35 -6.59 -15.36
C SER A 12 6.86 -5.55 -14.33
N ILE A 13 7.31 -5.67 -13.07
CA ILE A 13 6.98 -4.78 -11.96
C ILE A 13 7.86 -3.52 -11.92
N CYS A 14 8.99 -3.52 -12.62
CA CYS A 14 9.98 -2.45 -12.56
C CYS A 14 9.63 -1.27 -13.48
N CYS A 15 10.16 -0.09 -13.16
CA CYS A 15 10.02 1.07 -14.03
C CYS A 15 10.69 0.84 -15.40
N ILE A 16 9.91 1.00 -16.46
CA ILE A 16 10.37 0.84 -17.84
C ILE A 16 11.07 2.12 -18.28
N LYS A 17 12.31 1.98 -18.77
CA LYS A 17 13.10 3.10 -19.27
C LYS A 17 12.35 3.84 -20.40
N GLY A 18 12.16 5.14 -20.23
CA GLY A 18 11.48 5.99 -21.22
C GLY A 18 9.96 6.02 -21.09
N ARG A 19 9.36 5.24 -20.18
CA ARG A 19 7.96 5.37 -19.79
C ARG A 19 7.82 6.47 -18.74
N ASN A 20 6.80 7.30 -18.89
CA ASN A 20 6.40 8.27 -17.87
C ASN A 20 5.44 7.60 -16.89
N TYR A 21 5.68 7.83 -15.60
CA TYR A 21 4.82 7.40 -14.50
C TYR A 21 4.23 8.64 -13.85
N THR A 22 2.95 8.60 -13.53
CA THR A 22 2.25 9.72 -12.89
C THR A 22 2.56 9.74 -11.41
N THR A 23 2.80 10.92 -10.85
CA THR A 23 2.98 11.12 -9.41
C THR A 23 1.87 12.00 -8.86
N TYR A 24 1.60 11.83 -7.58
CA TYR A 24 0.53 12.50 -6.87
C TYR A 24 0.99 12.92 -5.47
N GLU A 25 0.74 14.17 -5.12
CA GLU A 25 0.87 14.67 -3.75
C GLU A 25 -0.46 14.64 -2.99
N CYS A 26 -1.57 14.36 -3.70
CA CYS A 26 -2.92 14.36 -3.15
C CYS A 26 -3.69 13.09 -3.53
N SER A 27 -4.60 12.69 -2.64
CA SER A 27 -5.49 11.56 -2.79
C SER A 27 -6.94 12.04 -2.94
N PRO A 28 -7.87 11.21 -3.44
CA PRO A 28 -9.28 11.58 -3.53
C PRO A 28 -9.87 12.03 -2.18
N PRO A 29 -10.92 12.88 -2.18
CA PRO A 29 -11.51 13.37 -0.94
C PRO A 29 -12.00 12.23 -0.03
N ILE A 30 -11.70 12.35 1.26
CA ILE A 30 -12.17 11.42 2.28
C ILE A 30 -13.65 11.69 2.58
N SER A 31 -14.44 10.64 2.67
CA SER A 31 -15.86 10.70 2.97
C SER A 31 -16.26 9.59 3.98
N ARG A 32 -17.56 9.46 4.26
CA ARG A 32 -18.10 8.36 5.07
C ARG A 32 -18.01 6.99 4.39
N SER A 33 -17.55 6.93 3.13
CA SER A 33 -17.32 5.70 2.38
C SER A 33 -16.32 6.01 1.28
N THR A 34 -15.06 6.22 1.68
CA THR A 34 -13.98 6.60 0.76
C THR A 34 -13.65 5.42 -0.13
N LYS A 35 -13.83 5.57 -1.45
CA LYS A 35 -13.50 4.52 -2.42
C LYS A 35 -11.99 4.42 -2.57
N ALA A 36 -11.48 3.19 -2.58
CA ALA A 36 -10.07 2.90 -2.77
C ALA A 36 -9.89 1.56 -3.49
N VAL A 37 -8.67 1.32 -3.96
CA VAL A 37 -8.21 0.00 -4.38
C VAL A 37 -7.38 -0.59 -3.24
N LEU A 38 -7.72 -1.82 -2.85
CA LEU A 38 -6.98 -2.59 -1.88
C LEU A 38 -5.91 -3.39 -2.60
N ASN A 39 -4.66 -3.23 -2.17
CA ASN A 39 -3.51 -3.97 -2.66
C ASN A 39 -3.01 -4.96 -1.60
N LEU A 40 -2.30 -5.98 -2.04
CA LEU A 40 -1.65 -6.95 -1.15
C LEU A 40 -0.17 -6.60 -1.00
N ASN A 41 0.27 -6.43 0.24
CA ASN A 41 1.67 -6.16 0.58
C ASN A 41 2.07 -6.85 1.87
N SER A 42 3.31 -7.35 1.91
CA SER A 42 3.95 -7.87 3.10
C SER A 42 4.78 -6.80 3.81
N PHE A 43 4.47 -6.58 5.09
CA PHE A 43 5.18 -5.65 5.99
C PHE A 43 6.23 -6.36 6.86
N GLU A 44 6.48 -7.65 6.60
CA GLU A 44 7.46 -8.46 7.34
C GLU A 44 8.90 -8.10 6.95
N GLU A 45 9.84 -8.48 7.83
CA GLU A 45 11.26 -8.37 7.50
C GLU A 45 11.60 -9.31 6.33
N GLY A 46 12.13 -8.75 5.24
CA GLY A 46 12.34 -9.47 3.99
C GLY A 46 11.09 -9.67 3.13
N GLY A 47 9.97 -9.01 3.49
CA GLY A 47 8.80 -8.87 2.63
C GLY A 47 9.01 -7.80 1.53
N ASP A 48 7.89 -7.31 1.00
CA ASP A 48 7.88 -6.45 -0.20
C ASP A 48 8.50 -5.07 0.04
N GLY A 49 8.27 -4.49 1.23
CA GLY A 49 8.67 -3.10 1.54
C GLY A 49 10.16 -2.87 1.75
N GLY A 50 10.97 -3.93 1.91
CA GLY A 50 12.43 -3.89 2.10
C GLY A 50 12.96 -3.10 3.31
N LYS A 51 12.12 -2.31 3.98
CA LYS A 51 12.43 -1.42 5.11
C LYS A 51 11.29 -1.47 6.15
N PRO A 52 11.57 -1.09 7.40
CA PRO A 52 10.53 -0.92 8.42
C PRO A 52 9.53 0.18 8.05
N SER A 53 8.29 0.06 8.56
CA SER A 53 7.19 0.96 8.26
C SER A 53 7.38 2.37 8.84
N LYS A 54 6.97 3.39 8.09
CA LYS A 54 7.27 4.81 8.37
C LYS A 54 6.67 5.38 9.65
N CYS A 55 5.58 4.80 10.17
CA CYS A 55 4.93 5.32 11.37
C CYS A 55 5.67 4.97 12.68
N ASP A 56 6.36 3.83 12.73
CA ASP A 56 6.93 3.31 13.97
C ASP A 56 8.30 2.63 13.84
N ASP A 57 8.91 2.68 12.66
CA ASP A 57 10.21 2.09 12.33
C ASP A 57 10.27 0.57 12.63
N LYS A 58 9.15 -0.15 12.44
CA LYS A 58 9.04 -1.59 12.68
C LYS A 58 8.55 -2.37 11.47
N TYR A 59 8.91 -3.64 11.44
CA TYR A 59 8.24 -4.64 10.61
C TYR A 59 6.99 -5.15 11.32
N HIS A 60 5.97 -5.49 10.55
CA HIS A 60 4.69 -5.98 11.05
C HIS A 60 4.39 -7.34 10.42
N SER A 61 3.96 -8.31 11.23
CA SER A 61 3.64 -9.64 10.71
C SER A 61 2.48 -9.60 9.72
N ASP A 62 2.50 -10.49 8.72
CA ASP A 62 1.39 -10.72 7.78
C ASP A 62 0.14 -11.26 8.48
N HIS A 63 0.25 -11.63 9.77
CA HIS A 63 -0.86 -12.01 10.64
C HIS A 63 -1.48 -10.83 11.42
N THR A 64 -0.90 -9.64 11.33
CA THR A 64 -1.41 -8.42 11.95
C THR A 64 -2.15 -7.59 10.90
N PRO A 65 -3.39 -7.15 11.14
CA PRO A 65 -4.13 -6.31 10.20
C PRO A 65 -3.54 -4.89 10.19
N VAL A 66 -2.63 -4.64 9.24
CA VAL A 66 -1.96 -3.36 9.06
C VAL A 66 -2.03 -2.93 7.60
N VAL A 67 -1.93 -1.62 7.37
CA VAL A 67 -1.98 -1.02 6.04
C VAL A 67 -1.03 0.16 5.85
N ALA A 68 -0.68 0.41 4.59
CA ALA A 68 -0.16 1.68 4.11
C ALA A 68 -1.26 2.45 3.37
N LEU A 69 -1.18 3.78 3.39
CA LEU A 69 -2.09 4.64 2.63
C LEU A 69 -1.31 5.45 1.60
N SER A 70 -1.92 5.71 0.43
CA SER A 70 -1.37 6.68 -0.53
C SER A 70 -1.04 8.02 0.14
N THR A 71 0.03 8.69 -0.31
CA THR A 71 0.61 9.91 0.27
C THR A 71 -0.44 10.95 0.73
N GLY A 72 -1.45 11.24 -0.08
CA GLY A 72 -2.48 12.22 0.28
C GLY A 72 -3.36 11.80 1.46
N TRP A 73 -3.71 10.51 1.56
CA TRP A 73 -4.46 9.96 2.69
C TRP A 73 -3.59 9.72 3.92
N TYR A 74 -2.33 9.31 3.71
CA TYR A 74 -1.32 9.24 4.78
C TYR A 74 -1.15 10.59 5.47
N SER A 75 -1.23 11.69 4.70
CA SER A 75 -1.34 13.06 5.21
C SER A 75 -0.22 13.39 6.20
N SER A 76 1.03 13.09 5.79
CA SER A 76 2.23 13.29 6.62
C SER A 76 2.17 12.61 7.98
N GLY A 77 1.57 11.41 8.03
CA GLY A 77 1.47 10.59 9.24
C GLY A 77 0.35 10.98 10.19
N SER A 78 -0.59 11.84 9.78
CA SER A 78 -1.73 12.22 10.64
C SER A 78 -2.62 11.04 11.06
N ARG A 79 -2.56 9.94 10.29
CA ARG A 79 -3.24 8.66 10.54
C ARG A 79 -2.35 7.58 11.14
N CYS A 80 -1.07 7.85 11.39
CA CYS A 80 -0.16 6.84 11.94
C CYS A 80 -0.69 6.22 13.23
N LEU A 81 -0.64 4.89 13.28
CA LEU A 81 -1.06 4.05 14.40
C LEU A 81 -2.54 4.24 14.79
N LYS A 82 -3.35 4.78 13.87
CA LYS A 82 -4.81 4.81 13.98
C LYS A 82 -5.41 3.74 13.09
N ASN A 83 -6.59 3.28 13.46
CA ASN A 83 -7.30 2.29 12.69
C ASN A 83 -8.16 2.95 11.63
N ILE A 84 -8.28 2.27 10.50
CA ILE A 84 -9.33 2.50 9.51
C ILE A 84 -10.18 1.24 9.40
N THR A 85 -11.47 1.41 9.14
CA THR A 85 -12.37 0.29 8.82
C THR A 85 -12.43 0.13 7.32
N ILE A 86 -11.96 -1.02 6.83
CA ILE A 86 -11.98 -1.40 5.42
C ILE A 86 -13.20 -2.29 5.19
N SER A 87 -13.98 -2.00 4.15
CA SER A 87 -15.21 -2.72 3.83
C SER A 87 -15.22 -3.19 2.37
N ALA A 88 -15.47 -4.48 2.18
CA ALA A 88 -15.53 -5.13 0.87
C ALA A 88 -16.51 -6.32 0.89
N LYS A 89 -17.26 -6.52 -0.19
CA LYS A 89 -18.19 -7.66 -0.37
C LYS A 89 -19.10 -7.96 0.85
N GLY A 90 -19.54 -6.92 1.57
CA GLY A 90 -20.42 -7.04 2.74
C GLY A 90 -19.72 -7.43 4.06
N ARG A 91 -18.39 -7.44 4.09
CA ARG A 91 -17.56 -7.65 5.29
C ARG A 91 -16.71 -6.41 5.56
N SER A 92 -16.29 -6.29 6.81
CA SER A 92 -15.43 -5.20 7.26
C SER A 92 -14.35 -5.70 8.22
N VAL A 93 -13.21 -5.01 8.22
CA VAL A 93 -12.08 -5.26 9.12
C VAL A 93 -11.45 -3.94 9.53
N ASP A 94 -11.06 -3.82 10.80
CA ASP A 94 -10.23 -2.71 11.26
C ASP A 94 -8.76 -3.05 11.05
N ALA A 95 -8.03 -2.13 10.44
CA ALA A 95 -6.60 -2.27 10.21
C ALA A 95 -5.86 -1.00 10.62
N MET A 96 -4.67 -1.17 11.19
CA MET A 96 -3.85 -0.06 11.68
C MET A 96 -3.01 0.51 10.55
N VAL A 97 -3.01 1.83 10.38
CA VAL A 97 -2.14 2.52 9.44
C VAL A 97 -0.72 2.56 10.00
N VAL A 98 0.21 1.89 9.33
CA VAL A 98 1.61 1.77 9.76
C VAL A 98 2.58 2.40 8.78
N ASP A 99 2.17 2.63 7.53
CA ASP A 99 3.09 3.09 6.50
C ASP A 99 2.45 4.02 5.45
N GLU A 100 3.29 4.54 4.56
CA GLU A 100 2.91 5.32 3.40
C GLU A 100 3.18 4.53 2.11
N CYS A 101 2.18 4.43 1.24
CA CYS A 101 2.37 4.04 -0.16
C CYS A 101 2.75 5.33 -0.93
N ASP A 102 4.05 5.55 -1.18
CA ASP A 102 4.55 6.81 -1.73
C ASP A 102 4.08 6.99 -3.18
N SER A 103 3.13 7.91 -3.39
CA SER A 103 2.64 8.28 -4.72
C SER A 103 3.39 9.48 -5.29
N SER A 104 4.25 10.14 -4.51
CA SER A 104 4.95 11.36 -4.91
C SER A 104 6.24 11.08 -5.70
N MET A 105 6.83 9.90 -5.49
CA MET A 105 8.08 9.50 -6.14
C MET A 105 8.21 7.99 -6.31
N GLY A 106 9.08 7.59 -7.25
CA GLY A 106 9.36 6.21 -7.61
C GLY A 106 10.45 6.17 -8.67
N CYS A 107 10.73 4.98 -9.22
CA CYS A 107 11.72 4.75 -10.27
C CYS A 107 13.15 5.20 -9.90
N ASP A 108 13.47 5.21 -8.61
CA ASP A 108 14.78 5.59 -8.09
C ASP A 108 15.36 4.53 -7.14
N LYS A 109 16.60 4.75 -6.70
CA LYS A 109 17.30 3.80 -5.82
C LYS A 109 16.61 3.61 -4.46
N LYS A 110 15.89 4.61 -3.95
CA LYS A 110 15.24 4.53 -2.63
C LYS A 110 14.00 3.64 -2.68
N HIS A 111 13.34 3.60 -3.84
CA HIS A 111 12.13 2.81 -4.13
C HIS A 111 12.45 1.53 -4.92
N TYR A 112 13.70 1.08 -4.91
CA TYR A 112 14.11 -0.14 -5.63
C TYR A 112 13.74 -0.12 -7.12
N TYR A 113 13.64 1.07 -7.73
CA TYR A 113 13.18 1.28 -9.10
C TYR A 113 11.75 0.79 -9.42
N LEU A 114 10.94 0.58 -8.38
CA LEU A 114 9.50 0.34 -8.51
C LEU A 114 8.76 1.66 -8.87
N PRO A 115 7.63 1.58 -9.58
CA PRO A 115 6.83 2.75 -9.90
C PRO A 115 6.25 3.41 -8.64
N PRO A 116 5.92 4.71 -8.70
CA PRO A 116 5.18 5.38 -7.63
C PRO A 116 3.82 4.69 -7.43
N CYS A 117 3.31 4.71 -6.19
CA CYS A 117 1.96 4.25 -5.90
C CYS A 117 0.90 5.12 -6.60
N ASP A 118 -0.25 4.55 -6.88
CA ASP A 118 -1.44 5.33 -7.23
C ASP A 118 -1.95 6.10 -6.00
N ASN A 119 -2.77 7.13 -6.24
CA ASN A 119 -3.21 8.04 -5.18
C ASN A 119 -4.46 7.60 -4.41
N ASN A 120 -5.01 6.44 -4.73
CA ASN A 120 -6.23 5.88 -4.17
C ASN A 120 -6.05 4.45 -3.63
N ILE A 121 -4.84 4.13 -3.17
CA ILE A 121 -4.43 2.81 -2.69
C ILE A 121 -4.53 2.72 -1.16
N VAL A 122 -5.09 1.60 -0.71
CA VAL A 122 -4.90 1.05 0.63
C VAL A 122 -4.10 -0.23 0.46
N ASP A 123 -2.84 -0.20 0.85
CA ASP A 123 -1.94 -1.34 0.66
C ASP A 123 -1.91 -2.18 1.93
N ALA A 124 -2.30 -3.45 1.86
CA ALA A 124 -2.75 -4.17 3.04
C ALA A 124 -2.10 -5.54 3.24
N SER A 125 -1.88 -5.88 4.52
CA SER A 125 -1.32 -7.17 4.92
C SER A 125 -2.26 -8.33 4.62
N GLN A 126 -1.70 -9.55 4.51
CA GLN A 126 -2.49 -10.76 4.29
C GLN A 126 -3.62 -10.93 5.33
N ALA A 127 -3.42 -10.49 6.58
CA ALA A 127 -4.42 -10.55 7.63
C ALA A 127 -5.70 -9.76 7.28
N VAL A 128 -5.56 -8.59 6.63
CA VAL A 128 -6.70 -7.78 6.17
C VAL A 128 -7.50 -8.55 5.13
N TRP A 129 -6.82 -9.11 4.14
CA TRP A 129 -7.44 -9.90 3.08
C TRP A 129 -8.16 -11.16 3.63
N ARG A 130 -7.52 -11.88 4.58
CA ARG A 130 -8.14 -13.03 5.26
C ARG A 130 -9.36 -12.63 6.07
N ALA A 131 -9.32 -11.50 6.79
CA ALA A 131 -10.43 -11.01 7.60
C ALA A 131 -11.64 -10.58 6.75
N LEU A 132 -11.40 -10.01 5.57
CA LEU A 132 -12.43 -9.75 4.57
C LEU A 132 -13.03 -11.03 3.98
N GLY A 133 -12.44 -12.21 4.25
CA GLY A 133 -12.98 -13.52 3.86
C GLY A 133 -13.02 -13.75 2.36
N LEU A 134 -12.07 -13.15 1.64
CA LEU A 134 -12.00 -13.22 0.19
C LEU A 134 -11.29 -14.52 -0.24
N PRO A 135 -11.77 -15.20 -1.30
CA PRO A 135 -11.04 -16.29 -1.94
C PRO A 135 -9.63 -15.83 -2.31
N LEU A 136 -8.63 -16.70 -2.16
CA LEU A 136 -7.24 -16.38 -2.52
C LEU A 136 -7.09 -15.95 -3.99
N ASP A 137 -7.93 -16.49 -4.88
CA ASP A 137 -7.95 -16.15 -6.30
C ASP A 137 -8.40 -14.70 -6.58
N ASP A 138 -9.06 -14.05 -5.61
CA ASP A 138 -9.46 -12.64 -5.68
C ASP A 138 -8.40 -11.70 -5.07
N TRP A 139 -7.26 -12.23 -4.59
CA TRP A 139 -6.21 -11.41 -3.99
C TRP A 139 -5.34 -10.76 -5.07
N GLY A 140 -4.86 -9.55 -4.78
CA GLY A 140 -4.08 -8.74 -5.70
C GLY A 140 -4.56 -7.30 -5.64
N ASP A 141 -5.60 -7.00 -6.42
CA ASP A 141 -6.24 -5.68 -6.47
C ASP A 141 -7.77 -5.83 -6.32
N MET A 142 -8.39 -5.04 -5.45
CA MET A 142 -9.85 -5.07 -5.29
C MET A 142 -10.43 -3.70 -4.92
N ASP A 143 -11.56 -3.35 -5.52
CA ASP A 143 -12.33 -2.16 -5.11
C ASP A 143 -12.90 -2.33 -3.69
N ILE A 144 -12.62 -1.34 -2.85
CA ILE A 144 -13.10 -1.28 -1.46
C ILE A 144 -13.68 0.09 -1.13
N THR A 145 -14.24 0.17 0.08
CA THR A 145 -14.45 1.45 0.75
C THR A 145 -13.79 1.44 2.11
N TRP A 146 -13.34 2.60 2.59
CA TRP A 146 -12.77 2.73 3.93
C TRP A 146 -13.21 4.03 4.62
N THR A 147 -13.12 4.01 5.95
CA THR A 147 -13.37 5.17 6.83
C THR A 147 -12.37 5.18 7.98
N ASP A 148 -12.08 6.36 8.53
CA ASP A 148 -11.42 6.47 9.83
C ASP A 148 -12.30 5.78 10.90
N ALA A 149 -11.69 4.97 11.78
CA ALA A 149 -12.38 4.23 12.85
C ALA A 149 -12.59 5.05 14.12
#